data_AF-A0A2V7KRR8-F1
#
_entry.id   AF-A0A2V7KRR8-F1
#
_cell.length_a   1.000
_cell.length_b   1.000
_cell.length_c   1.000
_cell.angle_alpha   90.00
_cell.angle_beta   90.00
_cell.angle_gamma   90.00
#
_symmetry.space_group_name_H-M   'P 1'
#
loop_
_entity.id
_entity.type
_entity.pdbx_description
1 polymer ?
#
loop_
_entity_poly.entity_id
_entity_poly.type
_entity_poly.pdbx_seq_one_letter_code
_entity_poly.pdbx_strand_id
1 'polypeptide(L)'
;MNLFAILLLMQAPVIQQGGRQFRDLNRNGVLDPYEDSRLTPEQRARDLVGRMTLEEKAGTMMHGTVRSTGPQGGVGMGVAYDTAANRRLIDSAHVTNLITRLSADPATIATQNNLLQRIAESTRLGIPLTISTDPRNHFQSVVGATV
;
A
#
# COMPACT_ATOMS: atom_id res chain seq x y z
N MET A 1 15.52 19.30 -7.34
CA MET A 1 14.98 18.05 -7.93
C MET A 1 13.50 17.97 -7.58
N ASN A 2 12.59 18.01 -8.56
CA ASN A 2 11.16 18.18 -8.28
C ASN A 2 10.52 16.87 -7.75
N LEU A 3 9.54 16.99 -6.85
CA LEU A 3 8.89 15.86 -6.15
C LEU A 3 8.32 14.81 -7.13
N PHE A 4 7.88 15.26 -8.31
CA PHE A 4 7.42 14.40 -9.43
C PHE A 4 8.49 13.45 -9.98
N ALA A 5 9.77 13.85 -10.00
CA ALA A 5 10.86 13.00 -10.45
C ALA A 5 11.24 11.94 -9.39
N ILE A 6 11.11 12.28 -8.11
CA ILE A 6 11.27 11.32 -7.00
C ILE A 6 10.11 10.30 -6.99
N LEU A 7 8.91 10.72 -7.40
CA LEU A 7 7.71 9.87 -7.50
C LEU A 7 7.79 8.81 -8.62
N LEU A 8 8.55 9.05 -9.69
CA LEU A 8 8.87 8.06 -10.74
C LEU A 8 9.97 7.08 -10.32
N LEU A 9 10.87 7.48 -9.42
CA LEU A 9 11.98 6.65 -8.91
C LEU A 9 11.56 5.57 -7.90
N MET A 10 10.28 5.53 -7.49
CA MET A 10 9.80 4.55 -6.49
C MET A 10 9.10 3.31 -7.10
N GLN A 11 8.88 3.29 -8.41
CA GLN A 11 8.25 2.14 -9.06
C GLN A 11 9.23 0.97 -9.13
N ALA A 12 8.71 -0.25 -8.96
CA ALA A 12 9.50 -1.46 -9.14
C ALA A 12 10.07 -1.52 -10.57
N PRO A 13 11.33 -1.98 -10.76
CA PRO A 13 11.87 -2.26 -12.08
C PRO A 13 10.98 -3.22 -12.87
N VAL A 14 11.07 -3.18 -14.20
CA VAL A 14 10.27 -4.03 -15.08
C VAL A 14 11.14 -5.11 -15.72
N ILE A 15 10.68 -6.36 -15.63
CA ILE A 15 11.27 -7.52 -16.31
C ILE A 15 10.46 -7.83 -17.56
N GLN A 16 11.15 -7.94 -18.69
CA GLN A 16 10.57 -8.36 -19.97
C GLN A 16 10.85 -9.84 -20.20
N GLN A 17 9.81 -10.67 -20.28
CA GLN A 17 9.98 -12.10 -20.54
C GLN A 17 8.80 -12.65 -21.34
N GLY A 18 9.08 -13.34 -22.44
CA GLY A 18 8.05 -13.97 -23.28
C GLY A 18 7.02 -12.98 -23.83
N GLY A 19 7.43 -11.74 -24.16
CA GLY A 19 6.54 -10.69 -24.67
C GLY A 19 5.62 -10.05 -23.61
N ARG A 20 5.84 -10.33 -22.31
CA ARG A 20 5.10 -9.76 -21.19
C ARG A 20 6.02 -8.94 -20.27
N GLN A 21 5.40 -8.00 -19.56
CA GLN A 21 6.03 -7.16 -18.55
C GLN A 21 5.63 -7.60 -17.15
N PHE A 22 6.61 -7.73 -16.27
CA PHE A 22 6.45 -8.06 -14.86
C PHE A 22 7.16 -7.02 -14.00
N ARG A 23 6.65 -6.78 -12.79
CA ARG A 23 7.32 -5.91 -11.82
C ARG A 23 8.25 -6.75 -10.95
N ASP A 24 9.51 -6.35 -10.88
CA ASP A 24 10.52 -6.84 -9.94
C ASP A 24 10.32 -6.14 -8.59
N LEU A 25 9.33 -6.61 -7.84
CA LEU A 25 8.85 -6.03 -6.60
C LEU A 25 9.92 -6.12 -5.49
N ASN A 26 10.77 -7.15 -5.49
CA ASN A 26 11.87 -7.26 -4.52
C ASN A 26 13.24 -6.75 -5.03
N ARG A 27 13.33 -6.34 -6.30
CA ARG A 27 14.51 -5.71 -6.92
C ARG A 27 15.71 -6.64 -7.01
N ASN A 28 15.49 -7.93 -7.25
CA ASN A 28 16.57 -8.92 -7.37
C ASN A 28 16.97 -9.23 -8.83
N GLY A 29 16.30 -8.62 -9.81
CA GLY A 29 16.57 -8.81 -11.24
C GLY A 29 16.10 -10.15 -11.82
N VAL A 30 15.33 -10.93 -11.06
CA VAL A 30 14.81 -12.25 -11.44
C VAL A 30 13.29 -12.22 -11.37
N LEU A 31 12.61 -12.82 -12.35
CA LEU A 31 11.16 -12.98 -12.28
C LEU A 31 10.83 -14.07 -11.25
N ASP A 32 10.54 -13.66 -10.02
CA ASP A 32 10.16 -14.59 -8.97
C ASP A 32 8.72 -15.10 -9.15
N PRO A 33 8.37 -16.32 -8.69
CA PRO A 33 7.04 -16.88 -8.88
C PRO A 33 5.91 -15.98 -8.35
N TYR A 34 6.07 -15.28 -7.22
CA TYR A 34 5.03 -14.38 -6.72
C TYR A 34 4.77 -13.15 -7.62
N GLU A 35 5.75 -12.75 -8.42
CA GLU A 35 5.68 -11.64 -9.37
C GLU A 35 5.13 -12.07 -10.73
N ASP A 36 5.19 -13.38 -11.04
CA ASP A 36 4.72 -13.94 -12.28
C ASP A 36 3.19 -14.09 -12.31
N SER A 37 2.53 -13.14 -12.97
CA SER A 37 1.08 -13.13 -13.19
C SER A 37 0.53 -14.28 -14.05
N ARG A 38 1.39 -15.15 -14.61
CA ARG A 38 0.98 -16.37 -15.33
C ARG A 38 0.64 -17.52 -14.38
N LEU A 39 1.18 -17.50 -13.16
CA LEU A 39 0.94 -18.53 -12.15
C LEU A 39 -0.38 -18.29 -11.42
N THR A 40 -0.94 -19.35 -10.81
CA THR A 40 -2.19 -19.22 -10.05
C THR A 40 -1.99 -18.38 -8.79
N PRO A 41 -3.03 -17.73 -8.25
CA PRO A 41 -2.94 -17.00 -6.99
C PRO A 41 -2.34 -17.84 -5.86
N GLU A 42 -2.66 -19.13 -5.76
CA GLU A 42 -2.15 -20.04 -4.72
C GLU A 42 -0.65 -20.31 -4.87
N GLN A 43 -0.16 -20.48 -6.11
CA GLN A 43 1.28 -20.65 -6.37
C GLN A 43 2.05 -19.39 -5.98
N ARG A 44 1.53 -18.22 -6.38
CA ARG A 44 2.13 -16.91 -6.08
C ARG A 44 2.14 -16.62 -4.58
N ALA A 45 1.03 -16.89 -3.90
CA ALA A 45 0.91 -16.70 -2.46
C ALA A 45 1.85 -17.62 -1.68
N ARG A 46 1.98 -18.89 -2.07
CA ARG A 46 2.88 -19.84 -1.42
C ARG A 46 4.35 -19.40 -1.53
N ASP A 47 4.78 -18.96 -2.70
CA ASP A 47 6.12 -18.43 -2.91
C ASP A 47 6.35 -17.14 -2.09
N LEU A 48 5.40 -16.20 -2.11
CA LEU A 48 5.49 -14.96 -1.31
C LEU A 48 5.63 -15.26 0.19
N VAL A 49 4.77 -16.10 0.75
CA VAL A 49 4.80 -16.48 2.18
C VAL A 49 6.11 -17.20 2.54
N GLY A 50 6.67 -17.98 1.61
CA GLY A 50 7.97 -18.62 1.78
C GLY A 50 9.13 -17.62 1.88
N ARG A 51 8.98 -16.43 1.28
CA ARG A 51 9.99 -15.36 1.27
C ARG A 51 9.86 -14.37 2.44
N MET A 52 8.74 -14.38 3.15
CA MET A 52 8.48 -13.46 4.26
C MET A 52 9.23 -13.86 5.54
N THR A 53 9.78 -12.87 6.22
CA THR A 53 10.22 -12.92 7.61
C THR A 53 9.03 -13.16 8.55
N LEU A 54 9.30 -13.49 9.81
CA LEU A 54 8.24 -13.65 10.81
C LEU A 54 7.50 -12.32 11.05
N GLU A 55 8.25 -11.22 11.05
CA GLU A 55 7.75 -9.86 11.26
C GLU A 55 6.84 -9.43 10.10
N GLU A 56 7.20 -9.71 8.85
CA GLU A 56 6.33 -9.42 7.71
C GLU A 56 5.05 -10.25 7.73
N LYS A 57 5.14 -11.52 8.16
CA LYS A 57 3.97 -12.40 8.33
C LYS A 57 3.05 -11.83 9.41
N ALA A 58 3.61 -11.43 10.55
CA ALA A 58 2.86 -10.80 11.63
C ALA A 58 2.20 -9.49 11.17
N GLY A 59 2.96 -8.60 10.53
CA GLY A 59 2.46 -7.32 10.04
C GLY A 59 1.32 -7.47 9.03
N THR A 60 1.39 -8.46 8.13
CA THR A 60 0.34 -8.72 7.13
C THR A 60 -0.98 -9.18 7.76
N MET A 61 -0.93 -9.80 8.95
CA MET A 61 -2.14 -10.18 9.70
C MET A 61 -2.75 -9.00 10.49
N MET A 62 -2.06 -7.86 10.59
CA MET A 62 -2.56 -6.69 11.29
C MET A 62 -3.47 -5.85 10.39
N HIS A 63 -4.42 -5.15 11.01
CA HIS A 63 -5.26 -4.15 10.36
C HIS A 63 -5.03 -2.79 10.99
N GLY A 64 -4.39 -1.88 10.26
CA GLY A 64 -3.94 -0.60 10.77
C GLY A 64 -4.87 0.56 10.42
N THR A 65 -4.75 1.67 11.14
CA THR A 65 -5.39 2.94 10.77
C THR A 65 -4.38 3.82 10.04
N VAL A 66 -4.72 4.24 8.82
CA VAL A 66 -3.92 5.24 8.09
C VAL A 66 -3.91 6.53 8.92
N ARG A 67 -2.72 7.07 9.18
CA ARG A 67 -2.56 8.31 9.94
C ARG A 67 -2.76 9.52 9.03
N SER A 68 -3.43 10.53 9.57
CA SER A 68 -3.67 11.81 8.91
C SER A 68 -2.89 12.92 9.61
N THR A 69 -2.84 14.08 8.99
CA THR A 69 -2.32 15.31 9.59
C THR A 69 -3.41 15.99 10.42
N GLY A 70 -3.00 16.86 11.35
CA GLY A 70 -3.92 17.65 12.19
C GLY A 70 -4.25 17.02 13.56
N PRO A 71 -5.10 17.69 14.36
CA PRO A 71 -5.32 17.33 15.77
C PRO A 71 -5.87 15.92 16.00
N GLN A 72 -6.67 15.40 15.07
CA GLN A 72 -7.23 14.04 15.10
C GLN A 72 -6.51 13.10 14.12
N GLY A 73 -5.35 13.51 13.63
CA GLY A 73 -4.54 12.77 12.66
C GLY A 73 -4.09 11.41 13.16
N GLY A 74 -3.84 11.30 14.47
CA GLY A 74 -3.52 10.05 15.14
C GLY A 74 -4.60 8.98 14.97
N VAL A 75 -5.89 9.33 14.92
CA VAL A 75 -6.99 8.37 14.67
C VAL A 75 -7.39 8.30 13.18
N GLY A 76 -6.59 8.92 12.29
CA GLY A 76 -6.78 8.87 10.85
C GLY A 76 -7.72 9.93 10.27
N MET A 77 -8.24 10.83 11.10
CA MET A 77 -9.09 11.94 10.65
C MET A 77 -8.26 13.12 10.17
N GLY A 78 -8.61 13.65 9.01
CA GLY A 78 -7.99 14.82 8.41
C GLY A 78 -8.28 14.89 6.91
N VAL A 79 -7.70 15.88 6.26
CA VAL A 79 -7.82 16.10 4.80
C VAL A 79 -6.58 15.61 4.03
N ALA A 80 -5.48 15.32 4.73
CA ALA A 80 -4.26 14.77 4.16
C ALA A 80 -3.58 13.75 5.10
N TYR A 81 -3.02 12.68 4.52
CA TYR A 81 -2.25 11.64 5.21
C TYR A 81 -0.92 12.18 5.74
N ASP A 82 -0.55 11.71 6.93
CA ASP A 82 0.82 11.85 7.43
C ASP A 82 1.70 10.79 6.77
N THR A 83 2.44 11.19 5.73
CA THR A 83 3.26 10.28 4.93
C THR A 83 4.35 9.60 5.77
N ALA A 84 4.97 10.31 6.71
CA ALA A 84 6.05 9.79 7.53
C ALA A 84 5.53 8.76 8.54
N ALA A 85 4.39 9.05 9.18
CA ALA A 85 3.74 8.09 10.08
C ALA A 85 3.27 6.83 9.36
N ASN A 86 2.71 6.98 8.16
CA ASN A 86 2.27 5.84 7.36
C ASN A 86 3.44 5.02 6.81
N ARG A 87 4.57 5.65 6.46
CA ARG A 87 5.81 4.91 6.12
C ARG A 87 6.24 4.00 7.26
N ARG A 88 6.20 4.45 8.52
CA ARG A 88 6.53 3.58 9.66
C ARG A 88 5.58 2.39 9.80
N LEU A 89 4.28 2.58 9.58
CA LEU A 89 3.30 1.50 9.62
C LEU A 89 3.52 0.45 8.51
N ILE A 90 3.80 0.92 7.30
CA ILE A 90 3.92 0.05 6.12
C ILE A 90 5.30 -0.62 6.05
N ASP A 91 6.36 0.16 6.20
CA ASP A 91 7.74 -0.28 5.97
C ASP A 91 8.33 -0.97 7.20
N SER A 92 8.14 -0.38 8.39
CA SER A 92 8.74 -0.89 9.62
C SER A 92 7.86 -1.91 10.36
N ALA A 93 6.53 -1.75 10.32
CA ALA A 93 5.60 -2.67 10.97
C ALA A 93 4.93 -3.65 9.97
N HIS A 94 5.27 -3.56 8.68
CA HIS A 94 4.80 -4.46 7.62
C HIS A 94 3.28 -4.60 7.51
N VAL A 95 2.52 -3.56 7.90
CA VAL A 95 1.06 -3.58 7.83
C VAL A 95 0.61 -3.38 6.38
N THR A 96 -0.11 -4.37 5.84
CA THR A 96 -0.60 -4.37 4.46
C THR A 96 -2.11 -4.17 4.35
N ASN A 97 -2.85 -4.25 5.46
CA ASN A 97 -4.29 -3.99 5.50
C ASN A 97 -4.55 -2.74 6.34
N LEU A 98 -5.18 -1.73 5.75
CA LEU A 98 -5.33 -0.41 6.36
C LEU A 98 -6.75 0.14 6.16
N ILE A 99 -7.29 0.83 7.17
CA ILE A 99 -8.51 1.64 7.03
C ILE A 99 -8.19 3.12 6.85
N THR A 100 -8.81 3.74 5.84
CA THR A 100 -8.81 5.18 5.66
C THR A 100 -10.03 5.83 6.30
N ARG A 101 -9.79 6.96 6.97
CA ARG A 101 -10.82 7.90 7.49
C ARG A 101 -10.63 9.30 6.91
N LEU A 102 -9.90 9.41 5.81
CA LEU A 102 -9.61 10.68 5.15
C LEU A 102 -10.91 11.33 4.67
N SER A 103 -11.09 12.61 4.97
CA SER A 103 -12.24 13.40 4.50
C SER A 103 -11.71 14.41 3.48
N ALA A 104 -11.88 14.09 2.20
CA ALA A 104 -11.42 14.91 1.06
C ALA A 104 -12.24 14.55 -0.19
N ASP A 105 -12.07 15.32 -1.27
CA ASP A 105 -12.68 15.00 -2.55
C ASP A 105 -12.11 13.69 -3.15
N PRO A 106 -12.83 13.00 -4.05
CA PRO A 106 -12.41 11.72 -4.60
C PRO A 106 -11.04 11.72 -5.27
N ALA A 107 -10.67 12.81 -5.97
CA ALA A 107 -9.39 12.90 -6.67
C ALA A 107 -8.22 13.02 -5.67
N THR A 108 -8.43 13.77 -4.59
CA THR A 108 -7.49 13.85 -3.48
C THR A 108 -7.32 12.51 -2.79
N ILE A 109 -8.42 11.78 -2.50
CA ILE A 109 -8.34 10.43 -1.90
C ILE A 109 -7.56 9.47 -2.80
N ALA A 110 -7.86 9.45 -4.10
CA ALA A 110 -7.15 8.60 -5.06
C ALA A 110 -5.64 8.91 -5.10
N THR A 111 -5.28 10.20 -5.15
CA THR A 111 -3.89 10.66 -5.16
C THR A 111 -3.14 10.21 -3.91
N GLN A 112 -3.78 10.31 -2.75
CA GLN A 112 -3.17 9.95 -1.47
C GLN A 112 -3.11 8.43 -1.26
N ASN A 113 -4.10 7.66 -1.73
CA ASN A 113 -4.02 6.19 -1.72
C ASN A 113 -2.87 5.70 -2.61
N ASN A 114 -2.66 6.33 -3.78
CA ASN A 114 -1.52 6.03 -4.64
C ASN A 114 -0.18 6.34 -3.97
N LEU A 115 -0.12 7.33 -3.08
CA LEU A 115 1.08 7.60 -2.28
C LEU A 115 1.39 6.45 -1.32
N LEU A 116 0.38 5.90 -0.65
CA LEU A 116 0.56 4.75 0.23
C LEU A 116 1.00 3.50 -0.55
N GLN A 117 0.43 3.26 -1.74
CA GLN A 117 0.85 2.14 -2.59
C GLN A 117 2.31 2.26 -3.03
N ARG A 118 2.80 3.47 -3.32
CA ARG A 118 4.23 3.69 -3.62
C ARG A 118 5.14 3.41 -2.43
N ILE A 119 4.68 3.70 -1.20
CA ILE A 119 5.42 3.31 0.01
C ILE A 119 5.48 1.79 0.10
N ALA A 120 4.36 1.10 -0.10
CA ALA A 120 4.29 -0.36 -0.04
C ALA A 120 5.15 -1.03 -1.11
N GLU A 121 5.12 -0.54 -2.35
CA GLU A 121 5.98 -1.01 -3.45
C GLU A 121 7.48 -0.82 -3.13
N SER A 122 7.84 0.17 -2.30
CA SER A 122 9.23 0.40 -1.87
C SER A 122 9.73 -0.53 -0.77
N THR A 123 8.85 -1.33 -0.16
CA THR A 123 9.24 -2.33 0.84
C THR A 123 9.96 -3.51 0.18
N ARG A 124 10.63 -4.32 1.01
CA ARG A 124 11.48 -5.45 0.56
C ARG A 124 10.80 -6.42 -0.41
N LEU A 125 9.51 -6.72 -0.20
CA LEU A 125 8.74 -7.65 -1.04
C LEU A 125 7.70 -6.94 -1.91
N GLY A 126 7.57 -5.61 -1.78
CA GLY A 126 6.60 -4.83 -2.55
C GLY A 126 5.14 -5.28 -2.38
N ILE A 127 4.75 -5.83 -1.23
CA ILE A 127 3.40 -6.36 -0.99
C ILE A 127 2.40 -5.20 -1.04
N PRO A 128 1.38 -5.23 -1.93
CA PRO A 128 0.45 -4.11 -2.07
C PRO A 128 -0.47 -3.97 -0.87
N LEU A 129 -1.00 -2.76 -0.67
CA LEU A 129 -1.93 -2.48 0.41
C LEU A 129 -3.38 -2.81 0.01
N THR A 130 -4.12 -3.41 0.93
CA THR A 130 -5.58 -3.39 0.92
C THR A 130 -6.05 -2.20 1.75
N ILE A 131 -6.76 -1.26 1.13
CA ILE A 131 -7.28 -0.06 1.81
C ILE A 131 -8.80 -0.17 1.93
N SER A 132 -9.30 -0.32 3.16
CA SER A 132 -10.72 -0.33 3.47
C SER A 132 -11.22 1.04 3.96
N THR A 133 -12.53 1.23 3.96
CA THR A 133 -13.21 2.40 4.55
C THR A 133 -14.53 1.93 5.13
N ASP A 134 -14.99 2.58 6.20
CA ASP A 134 -16.39 2.46 6.61
C ASP A 134 -17.31 2.98 5.48
N PRO A 135 -18.54 2.46 5.32
CA PRO A 135 -19.44 2.85 4.24
C PRO A 135 -19.63 4.36 4.18
N ARG A 136 -19.27 4.94 3.03
CA ARG A 136 -19.28 6.41 2.87
C ARG A 136 -20.60 6.99 2.40
N ASN A 137 -21.54 6.13 2.00
CA ASN A 137 -22.89 6.47 1.59
C ASN A 137 -23.86 5.57 2.36
N HIS A 138 -24.28 5.98 3.55
CA HIS A 138 -25.26 5.24 4.36
C HIS A 138 -26.10 6.18 5.23
N PHE A 139 -27.17 5.66 5.84
CA PHE A 139 -28.23 6.44 6.50
C PHE A 139 -27.82 7.08 7.85
N GLN A 140 -26.71 6.68 8.46
CA GLN A 140 -26.21 7.30 9.69
C GLN A 140 -24.97 8.15 9.41
N SER A 141 -24.62 9.08 10.31
CA SER A 141 -23.36 9.82 10.18
C SER A 141 -22.24 8.95 10.74
N VAL A 142 -21.38 8.41 9.87
CA VAL A 142 -20.12 7.78 10.28
C VAL A 142 -18.96 8.66 9.86
N VAL A 143 -17.90 8.61 10.66
CA VAL A 143 -16.63 9.26 10.37
C VAL A 143 -16.13 8.82 9.00
N GLY A 144 -15.91 9.78 8.09
CA GLY A 144 -15.41 9.52 6.74
C GLY A 144 -16.48 9.34 5.66
N ALA A 145 -17.77 9.47 6.00
CA ALA A 145 -18.82 9.53 5.00
C ALA A 145 -18.74 10.78 4.12
N THR A 146 -19.14 10.64 2.86
CA THR A 146 -19.29 11.77 1.93
C THR A 146 -20.52 12.56 2.35
N VAL A 147 -20.41 13.89 2.41
CA VAL A 147 -21.56 14.81 2.47
C VAL A 147 -21.88 15.34 1.08
#